data_AF-A0A4W4DWC3-F1
#
_entry.id   AF-A0A4W4DWC3-F1
#
_cell.length_a   1.000
_cell.length_b   1.000
_cell.length_c   1.000
_cell.angle_alpha   90.00
_cell.angle_beta   90.00
_cell.angle_gamma   90.00
#
_symmetry.space_group_name_H-M   'P 1'
#
loop_
_entity.id
_entity.type
_entity.pdbx_description
1 polymer ?
#
loop_
_entity_poly.entity_id
_entity_poly.type
_entity_poly.pdbx_seq_one_letter_code
_entity_poly.pdbx_strand_id
1 'polypeptide(L)'
;MDEEDEESQKFLTHGMMKKKFEEYHEEYHPGHASFGMSVFNLSNAIMGSGILGLSFAMANTGIVLFLVLLLGVSILSLYSIHLLLVTAKEGGSLIYEKLGERAFGWPGKITAFGSIILQNIGAMSSYLFIVKYELPEVIRTFLGLEENSGEWYLNGNYLVVFVSVGIILPLSLLKNLGYLGYTSGFSLSCMVFFVGVVSVPLCVVNELKDRSQKKMQNVSNLSILAMVIMYMLSALFGYLTFYDNVEAELLHTFIKVYKFDTMLLMVRLAVLTSVTLTVPIVLFPIRSSITTLLFAGREFSWFRHILIAAAILAFNNLLVIFVPTIRDIFGFIGES
;
A
#
# COMPACT_ATOMS: atom_id res chain seq x y z
N MET A 1 37.53 3.04 -51.85
CA MET A 1 37.60 4.10 -50.82
C MET A 1 36.57 3.79 -49.74
N ASP A 2 36.43 2.50 -49.40
CA ASP A 2 35.17 1.95 -48.86
C ASP A 2 35.37 1.05 -47.62
N GLU A 3 36.61 0.84 -47.17
CA GLU A 3 36.89 0.04 -45.95
C GLU A 3 37.00 0.91 -44.69
N GLU A 4 37.56 2.13 -44.80
CA GLU A 4 37.69 3.04 -43.64
C GLU A 4 36.32 3.59 -43.17
N ASP A 5 35.37 3.76 -44.09
CA ASP A 5 34.03 4.26 -43.77
C ASP A 5 33.15 3.17 -43.10
N GLU A 6 33.32 1.89 -43.46
CA GLU A 6 32.62 0.78 -42.80
C GLU A 6 33.13 0.53 -41.37
N GLU A 7 34.44 0.69 -41.15
CA GLU A 7 35.04 0.51 -39.83
C GLU A 7 34.66 1.66 -38.88
N SER A 8 34.64 2.89 -39.40
CA SER A 8 34.14 4.08 -38.68
C SER A 8 32.64 3.96 -38.34
N GLN A 9 31.80 3.48 -39.27
CA GLN A 9 30.39 3.23 -39.01
C GLN A 9 30.16 2.14 -37.96
N LYS A 10 30.92 1.02 -38.00
CA LYS A 10 30.86 -0.04 -36.98
C LYS A 10 31.32 0.44 -35.61
N PHE A 11 32.36 1.28 -35.55
CA PHE A 11 32.84 1.86 -34.30
C PHE A 11 31.83 2.83 -33.68
N LEU A 12 31.14 3.62 -34.51
CA LEU A 12 30.07 4.54 -34.08
C LEU A 12 28.80 3.79 -33.66
N THR A 13 28.36 2.75 -34.38
CA THR A 13 27.20 1.94 -33.96
C THR A 13 27.50 1.13 -32.71
N HIS A 14 28.71 0.57 -32.57
CA HIS A 14 29.08 -0.18 -31.37
C HIS A 14 29.27 0.76 -30.17
N GLY A 15 29.82 1.96 -30.36
CA GLY A 15 29.93 2.99 -29.34
C GLY A 15 28.57 3.54 -28.89
N MET A 16 27.65 3.80 -29.83
CA MET A 16 26.29 4.25 -29.53
C MET A 16 25.43 3.15 -28.91
N MET A 17 25.55 1.89 -29.36
CA MET A 17 24.87 0.76 -28.71
C MET A 17 25.42 0.49 -27.32
N LYS A 18 26.75 0.55 -27.13
CA LYS A 18 27.38 0.38 -25.82
C LYS A 18 27.00 1.52 -24.87
N LYS A 19 26.93 2.76 -25.35
CA LYS A 19 26.43 3.91 -24.58
C LYS A 19 24.94 3.79 -24.27
N LYS A 20 24.11 3.29 -25.20
CA LYS A 20 22.68 3.01 -24.98
C LYS A 20 22.43 1.78 -24.08
N PHE A 21 23.38 0.84 -24.00
CA PHE A 21 23.38 -0.28 -23.05
C PHE A 21 23.88 0.15 -21.67
N GLU A 22 24.91 1.02 -21.62
CA GLU A 22 25.51 1.55 -20.39
C GLU A 22 24.62 2.61 -19.72
N GLU A 23 23.86 3.40 -20.49
CA GLU A 23 22.87 4.36 -19.98
C GLU A 23 21.61 3.68 -19.43
N TYR A 24 21.49 2.35 -19.57
CA TYR A 24 20.45 1.51 -18.95
C TYR A 24 20.94 0.75 -17.70
N HIS A 25 22.14 1.03 -17.19
CA HIS A 25 22.47 0.68 -15.82
C HIS A 25 21.71 1.63 -14.88
N GLU A 26 20.56 1.17 -14.39
CA GLU A 26 19.92 1.77 -13.20
C GLU A 26 21.01 1.98 -12.14
N GLU A 27 21.15 3.22 -11.69
CA GLU A 27 22.11 3.65 -10.68
C GLU A 27 21.97 2.74 -9.44
N TYR A 28 22.92 1.82 -9.29
CA TYR A 28 22.89 0.78 -8.25
C TYR A 28 23.18 1.43 -6.89
N HIS A 29 22.14 1.88 -6.21
CA HIS A 29 22.23 2.24 -4.81
C HIS A 29 22.18 0.96 -3.96
N PRO A 30 23.24 0.61 -3.22
CA PRO A 30 23.23 -0.56 -2.36
C PRO A 30 22.19 -0.35 -1.27
N GLY A 31 21.23 -1.27 -1.19
CA GLY A 31 20.21 -1.25 -0.18
C GLY A 31 20.77 -1.47 1.23
N HIS A 32 20.21 -0.79 2.24
CA HIS A 32 20.70 -0.87 3.63
C HIS A 32 19.88 -1.82 4.52
N ALA A 33 18.76 -2.37 4.05
CA ALA A 33 17.87 -3.20 4.85
C ALA A 33 18.40 -4.63 5.06
N SER A 34 18.28 -5.11 6.30
CA SER A 34 18.63 -6.49 6.66
C SER A 34 17.60 -7.49 6.13
N PHE A 35 17.96 -8.78 6.07
CA PHE A 35 17.03 -9.83 5.63
C PHE A 35 15.76 -9.88 6.49
N GLY A 36 15.90 -9.86 7.82
CA GLY A 36 14.76 -9.87 8.74
C GLY A 36 13.90 -8.62 8.64
N MET A 37 14.52 -7.44 8.48
CA MET A 37 13.78 -6.20 8.25
C MET A 37 13.02 -6.23 6.92
N SER A 38 13.60 -6.83 5.87
CA SER A 38 12.93 -6.99 4.58
C SER A 38 11.71 -7.91 4.68
N VAL A 39 11.80 -8.98 5.46
CA VAL A 39 10.68 -9.90 5.74
C VAL A 39 9.59 -9.19 6.53
N PHE A 40 9.95 -8.48 7.60
CA PHE A 40 9.00 -7.71 8.40
C PHE A 40 8.28 -6.66 7.55
N ASN A 41 9.04 -5.93 6.75
CA ASN A 41 8.51 -4.92 5.84
C ASN A 41 7.55 -5.55 4.81
N LEU A 42 7.98 -6.59 4.11
CA LEU A 42 7.10 -7.24 3.14
C LEU A 42 5.84 -7.84 3.80
N SER A 43 5.97 -8.40 5.00
CA SER A 43 4.82 -8.93 5.75
C SER A 43 3.81 -7.84 6.09
N ASN A 44 4.26 -6.67 6.56
CA ASN A 44 3.39 -5.53 6.85
C ASN A 44 2.71 -4.98 5.59
N ALA A 45 3.42 -4.95 4.46
CA ALA A 45 2.84 -4.53 3.18
C ALA A 45 1.73 -5.48 2.72
N ILE A 46 1.87 -6.79 2.95
CA ILE A 46 0.86 -7.78 2.58
C ILE A 46 -0.35 -7.74 3.55
N MET A 47 -0.12 -7.57 4.86
CA MET A 47 -1.17 -7.67 5.88
C MET A 47 -2.22 -6.54 5.81
N GLY A 48 -1.78 -5.28 5.62
CA GLY A 48 -2.63 -4.12 5.36
C GLY A 48 -3.89 -3.96 6.23
N SER A 49 -4.89 -3.23 5.70
CA SER A 49 -6.21 -3.10 6.33
C SER A 49 -7.11 -4.33 6.16
N GLY A 50 -6.74 -5.26 5.28
CA GLY A 50 -7.52 -6.46 4.97
C GLY A 50 -7.70 -7.40 6.16
N ILE A 51 -6.77 -7.35 7.14
CA ILE A 51 -6.81 -8.15 8.36
C ILE A 51 -8.10 -7.94 9.18
N LEU A 52 -8.70 -6.73 9.12
CA LEU A 52 -9.88 -6.35 9.90
C LEU A 52 -11.17 -7.03 9.43
N GLY A 53 -11.20 -7.58 8.21
CA GLY A 53 -12.35 -8.29 7.64
C GLY A 53 -12.24 -9.81 7.66
N LEU A 54 -11.14 -10.39 8.16
CA LEU A 54 -10.88 -11.82 8.03
C LEU A 54 -11.75 -12.69 8.94
N SER A 55 -12.08 -12.21 10.14
CA SER A 55 -13.03 -12.89 11.03
C SER A 55 -14.40 -12.99 10.38
N PHE A 56 -14.83 -11.93 9.69
CA PHE A 56 -16.08 -11.91 8.95
C PHE A 56 -16.05 -12.91 7.78
N ALA A 57 -14.96 -12.96 7.02
CA ALA A 57 -14.79 -13.95 5.96
C ALA A 57 -14.86 -15.38 6.51
N MET A 58 -14.22 -15.66 7.65
CA MET A 58 -14.28 -16.96 8.32
C MET A 58 -15.68 -17.28 8.83
N ALA A 59 -16.41 -16.31 9.37
CA ALA A 59 -17.78 -16.50 9.82
C ALA A 59 -18.71 -16.93 8.68
N ASN A 60 -18.56 -16.34 7.49
CA ASN A 60 -19.41 -16.65 6.34
C ASN A 60 -19.01 -17.93 5.59
N THR A 61 -17.72 -18.27 5.56
CA THR A 61 -17.22 -19.44 4.81
C THR A 61 -17.08 -20.69 5.68
N GLY A 62 -16.98 -20.52 7.00
CA GLY A 62 -16.62 -21.58 7.93
C GLY A 62 -15.10 -21.83 7.96
N ILE A 63 -14.62 -22.35 9.09
CA ILE A 63 -13.18 -22.50 9.37
C ILE A 63 -12.46 -23.36 8.31
N VAL A 64 -13.06 -24.48 7.89
CA VAL A 64 -12.43 -25.41 6.93
C VAL A 64 -12.27 -24.78 5.56
N LEU A 65 -13.33 -24.18 5.02
CA LEU A 65 -13.28 -23.53 3.71
C LEU A 65 -12.38 -22.30 3.74
N PHE A 66 -12.44 -21.50 4.81
CA PHE A 66 -11.52 -20.38 5.02
C PHE A 66 -10.06 -20.82 4.95
N LEU A 67 -9.68 -21.91 5.64
CA LEU A 67 -8.32 -22.44 5.62
C LEU A 67 -7.91 -22.87 4.20
N VAL A 68 -8.78 -23.57 3.47
CA VAL A 68 -8.51 -24.00 2.10
C VAL A 68 -8.30 -22.79 1.18
N LEU A 69 -9.16 -21.77 1.29
CA LEU A 69 -9.06 -20.54 0.51
C LEU A 69 -7.77 -19.76 0.85
N LEU A 70 -7.45 -19.62 2.13
CA LEU A 70 -6.23 -18.93 2.60
C LEU A 70 -4.96 -19.62 2.06
N LEU A 71 -4.91 -20.95 2.14
CA LEU A 71 -3.81 -21.73 1.56
C LEU A 71 -3.75 -21.59 0.04
N GLY A 72 -4.89 -21.66 -0.65
CA GLY A 72 -4.98 -21.45 -2.10
C GLY A 72 -4.42 -20.10 -2.54
N VAL A 73 -4.87 -19.01 -1.89
CA VAL A 73 -4.39 -17.65 -2.16
C VAL A 73 -2.89 -17.51 -1.86
N SER A 74 -2.39 -18.13 -0.78
CA SER A 74 -0.96 -18.10 -0.46
C SER A 74 -0.09 -18.82 -1.51
N ILE A 75 -0.54 -19.96 -2.04
CA ILE A 75 0.17 -20.71 -3.09
C ILE A 75 0.20 -19.88 -4.39
N LEU A 76 -0.94 -19.31 -4.78
CA LEU A 76 -1.02 -18.45 -5.95
C LEU A 76 -0.13 -17.21 -5.80
N SER A 77 -0.07 -16.62 -4.61
CA SER A 77 0.79 -15.48 -4.30
C SER A 77 2.28 -15.84 -4.41
N LEU A 78 2.69 -16.98 -3.85
CA LEU A 78 4.07 -17.48 -3.94
C LEU A 78 4.49 -17.72 -5.39
N TYR A 79 3.60 -18.34 -6.17
CA TYR A 79 3.85 -18.58 -7.59
C TYR A 79 3.93 -17.28 -8.40
N SER A 80 3.06 -16.32 -8.11
CA SER A 80 3.06 -15.00 -8.75
C SER A 80 4.35 -14.24 -8.49
N ILE A 81 4.83 -14.22 -7.24
CA ILE A 81 6.12 -13.59 -6.90
C ILE A 81 7.28 -14.30 -7.60
N HIS A 82 7.27 -15.63 -7.65
CA HIS A 82 8.31 -16.37 -8.37
C HIS A 82 8.35 -15.99 -9.85
N LEU A 83 7.19 -15.96 -10.51
CA LEU A 83 7.08 -15.54 -11.91
C LEU A 83 7.54 -14.09 -12.11
N LEU A 84 7.17 -13.18 -11.20
CA LEU A 84 7.61 -11.79 -11.22
C LEU A 84 9.14 -11.69 -11.13
N LEU A 85 9.77 -12.42 -10.23
CA LEU A 85 11.23 -12.38 -10.05
C LEU A 85 11.98 -12.96 -11.27
N VAL A 86 11.43 -14.01 -11.90
CA VAL A 86 11.99 -14.56 -13.15
C VAL A 86 11.85 -13.55 -14.28
N THR A 87 10.66 -12.99 -14.47
CA THR A 87 10.38 -12.03 -15.54
C THR A 87 11.14 -10.72 -15.34
N ALA A 88 11.33 -10.25 -14.11
CA ALA A 88 12.12 -9.05 -13.85
C ALA A 88 13.62 -9.26 -14.14
N LYS A 89 14.12 -10.49 -13.94
CA LYS A 89 15.50 -10.87 -14.29
C LYS A 89 15.72 -10.89 -15.80
N GLU A 90 14.85 -11.58 -16.54
CA GLU A 90 14.91 -11.65 -18.00
C GLU A 90 14.61 -10.29 -18.65
N GLY A 91 13.61 -9.61 -18.08
CA GLY A 91 13.14 -8.32 -18.53
C GLY A 91 14.09 -7.19 -18.16
N GLY A 92 15.06 -7.36 -17.26
CA GLY A 92 16.03 -6.32 -16.88
C GLY A 92 15.41 -5.06 -16.29
N SER A 93 14.28 -5.17 -15.60
CA SER A 93 13.68 -4.07 -14.83
C SER A 93 12.79 -4.61 -13.72
N LEU A 94 12.83 -3.95 -12.57
CA LEU A 94 11.96 -4.22 -11.42
C LEU A 94 10.67 -3.37 -11.45
N ILE A 95 10.54 -2.49 -12.45
CA ILE A 95 9.39 -1.59 -12.61
C ILE A 95 8.31 -2.31 -13.41
N TYR A 96 7.13 -2.51 -12.80
CA TYR A 96 6.01 -3.25 -13.36
C TYR A 96 5.60 -2.75 -14.75
N GLU A 97 5.59 -1.44 -14.96
CA GLU A 97 5.14 -0.84 -16.21
C GLU A 97 6.14 -1.06 -17.34
N LYS A 98 7.44 -1.04 -17.04
CA LYS A 98 8.50 -1.39 -18.01
C LYS A 98 8.48 -2.87 -18.32
N LEU A 99 8.18 -3.72 -17.33
CA LEU A 99 8.08 -5.15 -17.52
C LEU A 99 6.88 -5.50 -18.40
N GLY A 100 5.72 -4.88 -18.16
CA GLY A 100 4.53 -4.99 -19.02
C GLY A 100 4.78 -4.49 -20.43
N GLU A 101 5.50 -3.36 -20.58
CA GLU A 101 5.91 -2.82 -21.88
C GLU A 101 6.84 -3.78 -22.65
N ARG A 102 7.77 -4.43 -21.96
CA ARG A 102 8.69 -5.40 -22.58
C ARG A 102 8.00 -6.71 -22.96
N ALA A 103 7.03 -7.16 -22.16
CA ALA A 103 6.34 -8.44 -22.39
C ALA A 103 5.23 -8.34 -23.46
N PHE A 104 4.43 -7.28 -23.44
CA PHE A 104 3.24 -7.15 -24.29
C PHE A 104 3.15 -5.82 -25.04
N GLY A 105 4.21 -5.01 -25.02
CA GLY A 105 4.20 -3.68 -25.64
C GLY A 105 3.32 -2.68 -24.88
N TRP A 106 2.80 -1.69 -25.61
CA TRP A 106 1.98 -0.63 -25.04
C TRP A 106 0.73 -1.12 -24.28
N PRO A 107 -0.02 -2.16 -24.75
CA PRO A 107 -1.12 -2.72 -23.96
C PRO A 107 -0.69 -3.22 -22.58
N GLY A 108 0.42 -3.94 -22.48
CA GLY A 108 0.95 -4.43 -21.20
C GLY A 108 1.33 -3.31 -20.24
N LYS A 109 1.89 -2.23 -20.78
CA LYS A 109 2.21 -1.01 -20.02
C LYS A 109 0.95 -0.38 -19.41
N ILE A 110 -0.09 -0.17 -20.22
CA ILE A 110 -1.34 0.44 -19.77
C ILE A 110 -2.06 -0.45 -18.76
N THR A 111 -2.09 -1.77 -18.97
CA THR A 111 -2.68 -2.71 -18.01
C THR A 111 -1.95 -2.65 -16.67
N ALA A 112 -0.62 -2.69 -16.66
CA ALA A 112 0.17 -2.57 -15.43
C ALA A 112 -0.11 -1.24 -14.70
N PHE A 113 -0.15 -0.12 -15.43
CA PHE A 113 -0.52 1.18 -14.86
C PHE A 113 -1.94 1.17 -14.26
N GLY A 114 -2.91 0.64 -14.99
CA GLY A 114 -4.30 0.53 -14.56
C GLY A 114 -4.43 -0.27 -13.28
N SER A 115 -3.82 -1.45 -13.21
CA SER A 115 -3.83 -2.30 -12.01
C SER A 115 -3.17 -1.62 -10.81
N ILE A 116 -2.04 -0.92 -10.98
CA ILE A 116 -1.38 -0.18 -9.90
C ILE A 116 -2.29 0.94 -9.38
N ILE A 117 -2.89 1.72 -10.27
CA ILE A 117 -3.79 2.82 -9.87
C ILE A 117 -5.00 2.25 -9.12
N LEU A 118 -5.63 1.21 -9.65
CA LEU A 118 -6.81 0.59 -9.06
C LEU A 118 -6.52 0.01 -7.68
N GLN A 119 -5.44 -0.75 -7.53
CA GLN A 119 -5.00 -1.32 -6.27
C GLN A 119 -4.74 -0.25 -5.20
N ASN A 120 -4.07 0.86 -5.58
CA ASN A 120 -3.73 1.93 -4.65
C ASN A 120 -4.95 2.82 -4.31
N ILE A 121 -5.85 3.11 -5.25
CA ILE A 121 -7.14 3.78 -4.96
C ILE A 121 -7.93 2.93 -3.98
N GLY A 122 -7.98 1.63 -4.21
CA GLY A 122 -8.66 0.70 -3.33
C GLY A 122 -8.13 0.68 -1.90
N ALA A 123 -6.82 0.53 -1.76
CA ALA A 123 -6.15 0.59 -0.46
C ALA A 123 -6.39 1.95 0.23
N MET A 124 -6.25 3.06 -0.50
CA MET A 124 -6.51 4.40 0.02
C MET A 124 -7.96 4.59 0.49
N SER A 125 -8.92 4.12 -0.29
CA SER A 125 -10.34 4.14 0.05
C SER A 125 -10.61 3.32 1.32
N SER A 126 -9.95 2.16 1.48
CA SER A 126 -10.06 1.33 2.68
C SER A 126 -9.57 2.07 3.93
N TYR A 127 -8.43 2.75 3.83
CA TYR A 127 -7.87 3.55 4.93
C TYR A 127 -8.74 4.75 5.29
N LEU A 128 -9.25 5.48 4.29
CA LEU A 128 -10.16 6.60 4.52
C LEU A 128 -11.52 6.14 5.07
N PHE A 129 -12.00 4.94 4.70
CA PHE A 129 -13.18 4.33 5.29
C PHE A 129 -12.98 4.09 6.79
N ILE A 130 -11.85 3.50 7.19
CA ILE A 130 -11.49 3.33 8.62
C ILE A 130 -11.50 4.69 9.34
N VAL A 131 -10.90 5.74 8.75
CA VAL A 131 -10.93 7.09 9.34
C VAL A 131 -12.36 7.62 9.52
N LYS A 132 -13.23 7.43 8.51
CA LYS A 132 -14.63 7.87 8.54
C LYS A 132 -15.42 7.25 9.69
N TYR A 133 -15.19 5.97 10.01
CA TYR A 133 -15.98 5.25 11.02
C TYR A 133 -15.35 5.26 12.41
N GLU A 134 -14.02 5.17 12.51
CA GLU A 134 -13.34 5.05 13.81
C GLU A 134 -13.06 6.40 14.48
N LEU A 135 -12.83 7.47 13.71
CA LEU A 135 -12.51 8.78 14.27
C LEU A 135 -13.66 9.40 15.09
N PRO A 136 -14.94 9.36 14.63
CA PRO A 136 -16.06 9.77 15.46
C PRO A 136 -16.10 9.06 16.81
N GLU A 137 -15.90 7.74 16.81
CA GLU A 137 -15.99 6.92 18.03
C GLU A 137 -14.87 7.23 19.03
N VAL A 138 -13.66 7.53 18.54
CA VAL A 138 -12.57 8.03 19.38
C VAL A 138 -12.93 9.37 20.01
N ILE A 139 -13.47 10.30 19.23
CA ILE A 139 -13.89 11.62 19.74
C ILE A 139 -15.01 11.47 20.79
N ARG A 140 -16.00 10.61 20.55
CA ARG A 140 -17.08 10.33 21.52
C ARG A 140 -16.53 9.78 22.83
N THR A 141 -15.58 8.84 22.75
CA THR A 141 -14.94 8.26 23.93
C THR A 141 -14.17 9.32 24.73
N PHE A 142 -13.41 10.20 24.06
CA PHE A 142 -12.68 11.29 24.74
C PHE A 142 -13.59 12.34 25.37
N LEU A 143 -14.73 12.63 24.74
CA LEU A 143 -15.71 13.60 25.24
C LEU A 143 -16.69 13.00 26.26
N GLY A 144 -16.64 11.69 26.51
CA GLY A 144 -17.57 11.00 27.41
C GLY A 144 -19.02 11.06 26.94
N LEU A 145 -19.27 11.14 25.64
CA LEU A 145 -20.60 11.26 25.06
C LEU A 145 -21.23 9.87 24.87
N GLU A 146 -22.30 9.58 25.59
CA GLU A 146 -23.02 8.30 25.47
C GLU A 146 -23.95 8.24 24.25
N GLU A 147 -24.56 9.36 23.87
CA GLU A 147 -25.50 9.45 22.75
C GLU A 147 -24.94 10.19 21.54
N ASN A 148 -25.41 9.83 20.35
CA ASN A 148 -25.06 10.53 19.12
C ASN A 148 -26.00 11.73 18.95
N SER A 149 -25.54 12.91 19.37
CA SER A 149 -26.31 14.16 19.30
C SER A 149 -26.47 14.72 17.87
N GLY A 150 -25.89 14.07 16.85
CA GLY A 150 -25.96 14.52 15.46
C GLY A 150 -25.04 15.70 15.16
N GLU A 151 -24.10 15.98 16.05
CA GLU A 151 -23.16 17.09 15.92
C GLU A 151 -22.22 16.91 14.72
N TRP A 152 -21.86 18.02 14.08
CA TRP A 152 -21.04 18.02 12.87
C TRP A 152 -19.65 17.39 13.09
N TYR A 153 -19.09 17.49 14.30
CA TYR A 153 -17.79 16.92 14.68
C TYR A 153 -17.84 15.43 15.00
N LEU A 154 -19.03 14.82 15.02
CA LEU A 154 -19.24 13.37 15.10
C LEU A 154 -19.64 12.77 13.75
N ASN A 155 -19.83 13.60 12.72
CA ASN A 155 -20.17 13.13 11.39
C ASN A 155 -18.90 12.66 10.65
N GLY A 156 -18.76 11.34 10.51
CA GLY A 156 -17.64 10.70 9.83
C GLY A 156 -17.35 11.24 8.42
N ASN A 157 -18.37 11.64 7.68
CA ASN A 157 -18.20 12.20 6.33
C ASN A 157 -17.49 13.57 6.35
N TYR A 158 -17.75 14.41 7.36
CA TYR A 158 -17.05 15.68 7.49
C TYR A 158 -15.64 15.47 8.04
N LEU A 159 -15.50 14.60 9.04
CA LEU A 159 -14.20 14.31 9.65
C LEU A 159 -13.19 13.73 8.66
N VAL A 160 -13.59 12.80 7.79
CA VAL A 160 -12.68 12.24 6.78
C VAL A 160 -12.19 13.32 5.80
N VAL A 161 -13.04 14.28 5.44
CA VAL A 161 -12.67 15.43 4.59
C VAL A 161 -11.72 16.36 5.34
N PHE A 162 -11.99 16.68 6.61
CA PHE A 162 -11.12 17.52 7.43
C PHE A 162 -9.73 16.90 7.63
N VAL A 163 -9.65 15.61 7.94
CA VAL A 163 -8.38 14.88 8.06
C VAL A 163 -7.67 14.84 6.71
N SER A 164 -8.41 14.63 5.63
CA SER A 164 -7.87 14.61 4.28
C SER A 164 -7.22 15.94 3.89
N VAL A 165 -7.90 17.06 4.12
CA VAL A 165 -7.39 18.39 3.76
C VAL A 165 -6.34 18.89 4.76
N GLY A 166 -6.53 18.66 6.06
CA GLY A 166 -5.70 19.22 7.12
C GLY A 166 -4.41 18.43 7.40
N ILE A 167 -4.39 17.12 7.14
CA ILE A 167 -3.26 16.25 7.48
C ILE A 167 -2.73 15.53 6.24
N ILE A 168 -3.59 14.78 5.55
CA ILE A 168 -3.16 13.89 4.47
C ILE A 168 -2.63 14.67 3.26
N LEU A 169 -3.35 15.70 2.82
CA LEU A 169 -2.96 16.49 1.66
C LEU A 169 -1.61 17.18 1.89
N PRO A 170 -1.37 17.95 2.97
CA PRO A 170 -0.06 18.53 3.27
C PRO A 170 1.07 17.49 3.28
N LEU A 171 0.85 16.34 3.93
CA LEU A 171 1.84 15.26 3.99
C LEU A 171 2.14 14.67 2.60
N SER A 172 1.12 14.53 1.75
CA SER A 172 1.27 13.99 0.39
C SER A 172 2.04 14.92 -0.56
N LEU A 173 2.09 16.22 -0.26
CA LEU A 173 2.82 17.23 -1.03
C LEU A 173 4.31 17.27 -0.70
N LEU A 174 4.74 16.57 0.36
CA LEU A 174 6.15 16.48 0.71
C LEU A 174 6.91 15.72 -0.38
N LYS A 175 7.96 16.36 -0.91
CA LYS A 175 8.78 15.80 -2.00
C LYS A 175 9.64 14.63 -1.56
N ASN A 176 10.07 14.63 -0.30
CA ASN A 176 10.98 13.64 0.28
C ASN A 176 10.44 13.21 1.65
N LEU A 177 9.96 11.97 1.77
CA LEU A 177 9.52 11.38 3.04
C LEU A 177 10.67 11.27 4.07
N GLY A 178 11.93 11.32 3.62
CA GLY A 178 13.12 11.26 4.49
C GLY A 178 13.32 12.47 5.40
N TYR A 179 12.64 13.60 5.18
CA TYR A 179 12.74 14.79 6.05
C TYR A 179 11.82 14.76 7.28
N LEU A 180 10.89 13.81 7.35
CA LEU A 180 10.00 13.67 8.50
C LEU A 180 10.77 13.31 9.78
N GLY A 181 11.98 12.75 9.67
CA GLY A 181 12.80 12.33 10.81
C GLY A 181 13.48 13.43 11.62
N TYR A 182 13.30 14.73 11.33
CA TYR A 182 14.07 15.81 11.98
C TYR A 182 13.33 16.58 13.08
N THR A 183 12.10 16.22 13.44
CA THR A 183 11.31 16.95 14.45
C THR A 183 11.27 16.21 15.80
N SER A 184 12.02 16.70 16.80
CA SER A 184 12.01 16.38 18.25
C SER A 184 12.12 14.90 18.69
N GLY A 185 13.10 14.58 19.55
CA GLY A 185 13.51 13.21 19.90
C GLY A 185 12.44 12.24 20.45
N PHE A 186 11.30 12.71 20.94
CA PHE A 186 10.17 11.85 21.34
C PHE A 186 9.25 11.50 20.15
N SER A 187 8.98 12.47 19.27
CA SER A 187 8.37 12.21 17.96
C SER A 187 9.27 11.29 17.14
N LEU A 188 10.59 11.43 17.19
CA LEU A 188 11.54 10.63 16.41
C LEU A 188 11.46 9.12 16.70
N SER A 189 11.21 8.69 17.95
CA SER A 189 11.04 7.26 18.27
C SER A 189 9.68 6.71 17.82
N CYS A 190 8.60 7.47 18.05
CA CYS A 190 7.26 7.11 17.60
C CYS A 190 7.15 7.12 16.07
N MET A 191 7.85 8.07 15.44
CA MET A 191 7.89 8.29 14.01
C MET A 191 8.86 7.35 13.31
N VAL A 192 9.97 6.91 13.90
CA VAL A 192 10.76 5.79 13.34
C VAL A 192 9.99 4.47 13.42
N PHE A 193 9.19 4.27 14.47
CA PHE A 193 8.26 3.14 14.56
C PHE A 193 7.12 3.25 13.53
N PHE A 194 6.47 4.41 13.41
CA PHE A 194 5.38 4.64 12.47
C PHE A 194 5.86 4.77 11.02
N VAL A 195 6.80 5.65 10.70
CA VAL A 195 7.46 5.73 9.37
C VAL A 195 8.14 4.39 9.01
N GLY A 196 8.72 3.65 9.97
CA GLY A 196 9.27 2.32 9.71
C GLY A 196 8.22 1.24 9.41
N VAL A 197 7.00 1.36 9.94
CA VAL A 197 5.84 0.49 9.63
C VAL A 197 5.05 0.98 8.40
N VAL A 198 5.10 2.28 8.12
CA VAL A 198 4.25 2.98 7.13
C VAL A 198 5.00 3.23 5.81
N SER A 199 6.34 3.33 5.78
CA SER A 199 7.17 3.52 4.55
C SER A 199 7.36 2.26 3.68
N VAL A 200 6.55 1.24 3.92
CA VAL A 200 7.00 -0.14 3.80
C VAL A 200 6.78 -0.82 2.43
N PRO A 201 5.78 -0.49 1.60
CA PRO A 201 5.58 -1.22 0.34
C PRO A 201 6.61 -0.88 -0.76
N LEU A 202 7.12 0.36 -0.84
CA LEU A 202 8.00 0.80 -1.93
C LEU A 202 9.48 0.38 -1.73
N CYS A 203 9.89 0.15 -0.48
CA CYS A 203 11.30 -0.07 -0.12
C CYS A 203 11.78 -1.53 -0.25
N VAL A 204 10.90 -2.53 -0.20
CA VAL A 204 11.33 -3.95 -0.15
C VAL A 204 12.13 -4.38 -1.39
N VAL A 205 11.83 -3.81 -2.56
CA VAL A 205 12.54 -4.16 -3.80
C VAL A 205 13.86 -3.39 -3.94
N ASN A 206 13.96 -2.19 -3.35
CA ASN A 206 15.11 -1.32 -3.53
C ASN A 206 16.18 -1.37 -2.42
N GLU A 207 15.87 -1.96 -1.26
CA GLU A 207 16.70 -1.80 -0.06
C GLU A 207 17.41 -3.08 0.41
N LEU A 208 17.27 -4.20 -0.31
CA LEU A 208 18.02 -5.43 -0.01
C LEU A 208 19.52 -5.27 -0.35
N LYS A 209 20.36 -5.42 0.68
CA LYS A 209 21.84 -5.34 0.63
C LYS A 209 22.50 -6.26 -0.39
N ASP A 210 21.83 -7.36 -0.78
CA ASP A 210 22.22 -8.24 -1.89
C ASP A 210 20.95 -8.76 -2.58
N ARG A 211 20.71 -8.37 -3.83
CA ARG A 211 19.49 -8.73 -4.59
C ARG A 211 19.65 -10.03 -5.37
N SER A 212 20.07 -11.11 -4.71
CA SER A 212 19.97 -12.45 -5.31
C SER A 212 18.50 -12.84 -5.44
N GLN A 213 18.07 -13.34 -6.61
CA GLN A 213 16.72 -13.86 -6.85
C GLN A 213 16.31 -14.87 -5.76
N LYS A 214 17.23 -15.74 -5.33
CA LYS A 214 17.00 -16.72 -4.28
C LYS A 214 16.74 -16.08 -2.91
N LYS A 215 17.43 -14.98 -2.59
CA LYS A 215 17.25 -14.25 -1.33
C LYS A 215 15.91 -13.50 -1.33
N MET A 216 15.54 -12.85 -2.44
CA MET A 216 14.23 -12.20 -2.60
C MET A 216 13.08 -13.20 -2.51
N GLN A 217 13.24 -14.39 -3.11
CA GLN A 217 12.26 -15.46 -2.98
C GLN A 217 12.15 -15.95 -1.53
N ASN A 218 13.26 -16.13 -0.81
CA ASN A 218 13.22 -16.55 0.58
C ASN A 218 12.56 -15.50 1.49
N VAL A 219 12.83 -14.21 1.26
CA VAL A 219 12.13 -13.11 1.97
C VAL A 219 10.63 -13.21 1.73
N SER A 220 10.22 -13.43 0.48
CA SER A 220 8.82 -13.55 0.08
C SER A 220 8.13 -14.78 0.69
N ASN A 221 8.81 -15.93 0.66
CA ASN A 221 8.31 -17.17 1.25
C ASN A 221 8.06 -17.03 2.75
N LEU A 222 9.02 -16.43 3.47
CA LEU A 222 8.89 -16.23 4.91
C LEU A 222 7.81 -15.18 5.24
N SER A 223 7.67 -14.14 4.41
CA SER A 223 6.65 -13.11 4.61
C SER A 223 5.24 -13.62 4.37
N ILE A 224 5.04 -14.44 3.33
CA ILE A 224 3.76 -15.08 3.06
C ILE A 224 3.42 -16.09 4.16
N LEU A 225 4.40 -16.86 4.66
CA LEU A 225 4.18 -17.75 5.80
C LEU A 225 3.76 -16.98 7.05
N ALA A 226 4.46 -15.88 7.37
CA ALA A 226 4.11 -15.02 8.49
C ALA A 226 2.69 -14.43 8.34
N MET A 227 2.33 -14.00 7.13
CA MET A 227 0.98 -13.53 6.80
C MET A 227 -0.08 -14.61 7.01
N VAL A 228 0.11 -15.82 6.50
CA VAL A 228 -0.87 -16.92 6.66
C VAL A 228 -1.12 -17.21 8.15
N ILE A 229 -0.06 -17.24 8.96
CA ILE A 229 -0.18 -17.46 10.41
C ILE A 229 -0.97 -16.31 11.05
N MET A 230 -0.60 -15.06 10.77
CA MET A 230 -1.26 -13.88 11.35
C MET A 230 -2.73 -13.77 10.92
N TYR A 231 -3.03 -14.03 9.66
CA TYR A 231 -4.40 -14.03 9.11
C TYR A 231 -5.25 -15.12 9.73
N MET A 232 -4.70 -16.34 9.85
CA MET A 232 -5.39 -17.45 10.50
C MET A 232 -5.67 -17.13 11.98
N LEU A 233 -4.69 -16.66 12.74
CA LEU A 233 -4.87 -16.32 14.15
C LEU A 233 -5.89 -15.19 14.33
N SER A 234 -5.78 -14.12 13.54
CA SER A 234 -6.68 -12.96 13.63
C SER A 234 -8.11 -13.34 13.26
N ALA A 235 -8.29 -14.13 12.20
CA ALA A 235 -9.58 -14.63 11.79
C ALA A 235 -10.19 -15.58 12.83
N LEU A 236 -9.40 -16.51 13.38
CA LEU A 236 -9.84 -17.48 14.38
C LEU A 236 -10.26 -16.79 15.67
N PHE A 237 -9.41 -15.91 16.23
CA PHE A 237 -9.73 -15.22 17.47
C PHE A 237 -10.91 -14.27 17.28
N GLY A 238 -10.96 -13.52 16.16
CA GLY A 238 -12.11 -12.67 15.87
C GLY A 238 -13.40 -13.47 15.71
N TYR A 239 -13.37 -14.61 15.01
CA TYR A 239 -14.52 -15.50 14.85
C TYR A 239 -14.95 -16.14 16.18
N LEU A 240 -14.03 -16.72 16.96
CA LEU A 240 -14.36 -17.37 18.22
C LEU A 240 -14.85 -16.39 19.29
N THR A 241 -14.44 -15.12 19.23
CA THR A 241 -14.88 -14.10 20.20
C THR A 241 -16.32 -13.67 19.97
N PHE A 242 -16.76 -13.56 18.71
CA PHE A 242 -18.08 -12.97 18.39
C PHE A 242 -19.07 -13.94 17.74
N TYR A 243 -18.60 -15.06 17.21
CA TYR A 243 -19.37 -16.11 16.55
C TYR A 243 -20.33 -15.55 15.49
N ASP A 244 -21.64 -15.73 15.65
CA ASP A 244 -22.67 -15.24 14.72
C ASP A 244 -22.79 -13.70 14.67
N ASN A 245 -22.14 -12.97 15.58
CA ASN A 245 -22.21 -11.51 15.66
C ASN A 245 -21.01 -10.81 15.00
N VAL A 246 -20.17 -11.51 14.24
CA VAL A 246 -19.03 -10.89 13.55
C VAL A 246 -19.53 -9.97 12.43
N GLU A 247 -19.17 -8.69 12.50
CA GLU A 247 -19.44 -7.75 11.43
C GLU A 247 -18.25 -7.58 10.47
N ALA A 248 -18.50 -6.95 9.33
CA ALA A 248 -17.49 -6.73 8.28
C ALA A 248 -16.25 -5.95 8.77
N GLU A 249 -16.40 -5.19 9.85
CA GLU A 249 -15.33 -4.49 10.53
C GLU A 249 -15.23 -4.99 11.97
N LEU A 250 -14.09 -5.62 12.28
CA LEU A 250 -13.86 -6.21 13.60
C LEU A 250 -13.93 -5.16 14.72
N LEU A 251 -13.36 -3.95 14.52
CA LEU A 251 -13.35 -2.90 15.54
C LEU A 251 -14.75 -2.40 15.88
N HIS A 252 -15.65 -2.34 14.89
CA HIS A 252 -17.04 -1.99 15.11
C HIS A 252 -17.77 -3.06 15.93
N THR A 253 -17.45 -4.34 15.69
CA THR A 253 -17.98 -5.47 16.47
C THR A 253 -17.60 -5.35 17.96
N PHE A 254 -16.38 -4.92 18.27
CA PHE A 254 -15.92 -4.73 19.66
C PHE A 254 -16.72 -3.66 20.41
N ILE A 255 -17.24 -2.60 19.76
CA ILE A 255 -18.04 -1.54 20.43
C ILE A 255 -19.36 -2.09 20.98
N LYS A 256 -20.04 -2.92 20.17
CA LYS A 256 -21.34 -3.45 20.55
C LYS A 256 -21.26 -4.31 21.80
N VAL A 257 -20.11 -4.95 22.02
CA VAL A 257 -19.90 -5.88 23.12
C VAL A 257 -19.19 -5.23 24.31
N TYR A 258 -18.22 -4.35 24.07
CA TYR A 258 -17.41 -3.71 25.10
C TYR A 258 -17.55 -2.18 25.01
N LYS A 259 -18.33 -1.60 25.94
CA LYS A 259 -18.40 -0.14 26.11
C LYS A 259 -17.24 0.35 26.99
N PHE A 260 -16.53 1.36 26.51
CA PHE A 260 -15.52 2.13 27.28
C PHE A 260 -14.34 1.30 27.84
N ASP A 261 -13.65 0.56 26.97
CA ASP A 261 -12.37 -0.06 27.33
C ASP A 261 -11.19 0.82 26.86
N THR A 262 -10.34 1.25 27.81
CA THR A 262 -9.09 1.98 27.54
C THR A 262 -8.19 1.22 26.57
N MET A 263 -8.19 -0.12 26.62
CA MET A 263 -7.41 -0.94 25.70
C MET A 263 -7.93 -0.81 24.26
N LEU A 264 -9.25 -0.81 24.07
CA LEU A 264 -9.86 -0.61 22.75
C LEU A 264 -9.59 0.79 22.20
N LEU A 265 -9.64 1.82 23.05
CA LEU A 265 -9.30 3.20 22.67
C LEU A 265 -7.83 3.31 22.19
N MET A 266 -6.90 2.65 22.89
CA MET A 266 -5.49 2.63 22.49
C MET A 266 -5.28 1.95 21.14
N VAL A 267 -5.96 0.83 20.89
CA VAL A 267 -5.93 0.13 19.59
C VAL A 267 -6.49 1.03 18.48
N ARG A 268 -7.63 1.71 18.72
CA ARG A 268 -8.22 2.65 17.76
C ARG A 268 -7.28 3.77 17.37
N LEU A 269 -6.67 4.42 18.37
CA LEU A 269 -5.72 5.50 18.14
C LEU A 269 -4.51 5.02 17.33
N ALA A 270 -4.00 3.82 17.61
CA ALA A 270 -2.91 3.23 16.85
C ALA A 270 -3.33 2.95 15.40
N VAL A 271 -4.50 2.36 15.17
CA VAL A 271 -5.05 2.09 13.84
C VAL A 271 -5.27 3.40 13.07
N LEU A 272 -5.97 4.38 13.66
CA LEU A 272 -6.23 5.69 13.05
C LEU A 272 -4.94 6.42 12.66
N THR A 273 -3.94 6.42 13.54
CA THR A 273 -2.65 7.04 13.27
C THR A 273 -1.95 6.32 12.11
N SER A 274 -1.91 4.99 12.14
CA SER A 274 -1.30 4.17 11.11
C SER A 274 -1.94 4.40 9.74
N VAL A 275 -3.26 4.30 9.64
CA VAL A 275 -3.98 4.45 8.35
C VAL A 275 -3.87 5.87 7.81
N THR A 276 -3.96 6.90 8.67
CA THR A 276 -3.82 8.32 8.26
C THR A 276 -2.43 8.59 7.67
N LEU A 277 -1.38 8.03 8.25
CA LEU A 277 -0.01 8.19 7.75
C LEU A 277 0.27 7.33 6.51
N THR A 278 -0.47 6.24 6.32
CA THR A 278 -0.31 5.33 5.17
C THR A 278 -0.90 5.92 3.89
N VAL A 279 -1.98 6.70 3.98
CA VAL A 279 -2.63 7.30 2.80
C VAL A 279 -1.69 8.16 1.94
N PRO A 280 -0.89 9.11 2.49
CA PRO A 280 0.08 9.88 1.70
C PRO A 280 1.07 9.01 0.92
N ILE A 281 1.45 7.86 1.47
CA ILE A 281 2.43 6.95 0.88
C ILE A 281 1.82 6.16 -0.27
N VAL A 282 0.56 5.74 -0.13
CA VAL A 282 -0.20 5.09 -1.20
C VAL A 282 -0.60 6.08 -2.30
N LEU A 283 -0.72 7.37 -1.99
CA LEU A 283 -0.95 8.42 -2.98
C LEU A 283 0.25 8.63 -3.89
N PHE A 284 1.48 8.48 -3.37
CA PHE A 284 2.72 8.69 -4.12
C PHE A 284 2.80 7.89 -5.44
N PRO A 285 2.64 6.55 -5.45
CA PRO A 285 2.69 5.77 -6.69
C PRO A 285 1.58 6.17 -7.65
N ILE A 286 0.34 6.43 -7.19
CA ILE A 286 -0.76 6.88 -8.06
C ILE A 286 -0.40 8.19 -8.77
N ARG A 287 0.10 9.17 -8.02
CA ARG A 287 0.51 10.46 -8.58
C ARG A 287 1.66 10.29 -9.57
N SER A 288 2.64 9.45 -9.24
CA SER A 288 3.77 9.15 -10.13
C SER A 288 3.29 8.50 -11.43
N SER A 289 2.39 7.51 -11.33
CA SER A 289 1.78 6.83 -12.47
C SER A 289 0.99 7.77 -13.36
N ILE A 290 0.12 8.62 -12.78
CA ILE A 290 -0.66 9.62 -13.53
C ILE A 290 0.25 10.66 -14.19
N THR A 291 1.28 11.13 -13.48
CA THR A 291 2.24 12.11 -14.02
C THR A 291 3.01 11.52 -15.19
N THR A 292 3.46 10.28 -15.06
CA THR A 292 4.19 9.56 -16.11
C THR A 292 3.29 9.28 -17.31
N LEU A 293 2.01 8.94 -17.10
CA LEU A 293 1.07 8.62 -18.16
C LEU A 293 0.63 9.86 -18.97
N LEU A 294 0.24 10.93 -18.28
CA LEU A 294 -0.35 12.12 -18.91
C LEU A 294 0.66 13.21 -19.26
N PHE A 295 1.81 13.23 -18.58
CA PHE A 295 2.78 14.32 -18.67
C PHE A 295 4.22 13.81 -18.82
N ALA A 296 4.40 12.65 -19.47
CA ALA A 296 5.71 12.12 -19.81
C ALA A 296 6.60 13.21 -20.43
N GLY A 297 7.80 13.40 -19.87
CA GLY A 297 8.80 14.33 -20.41
C GLY A 297 8.55 15.83 -20.14
N ARG A 298 7.51 16.22 -19.38
CA ARG A 298 7.34 17.61 -18.95
C ARG A 298 8.08 17.91 -17.65
N GLU A 299 8.67 19.10 -17.57
CA GLU A 299 9.31 19.58 -16.35
C GLU A 299 8.34 19.61 -15.15
N PHE A 300 8.91 19.49 -13.96
CA PHE A 300 8.17 19.52 -12.71
C PHE A 300 7.42 20.86 -12.52
N SER A 301 6.15 20.79 -12.14
CA SER A 301 5.35 21.96 -11.79
C SER A 301 4.61 21.72 -10.47
N TRP A 302 4.78 22.64 -9.51
CA TRP A 302 4.09 22.58 -8.21
C TRP A 302 2.57 22.61 -8.36
N PHE A 303 2.04 23.42 -9.27
CA PHE A 303 0.61 23.49 -9.51
C PHE A 303 0.05 22.13 -9.94
N ARG A 304 0.70 21.49 -10.92
CA ARG A 304 0.31 20.14 -11.40
C ARG A 304 0.43 19.10 -10.28
N HIS A 305 1.51 19.17 -9.50
CA HIS A 305 1.76 18.26 -8.40
C HIS A 305 0.67 18.33 -7.32
N ILE A 306 0.27 19.55 -6.94
CA ILE A 306 -0.79 19.79 -5.96
C ILE A 306 -2.15 19.39 -6.53
N LEU A 307 -2.45 19.79 -7.77
CA LEU A 307 -3.72 19.51 -8.41
C LEU A 307 -3.97 18.01 -8.55
N ILE A 308 -2.97 17.23 -8.98
CA ILE A 308 -3.11 15.77 -9.11
C ILE A 308 -3.33 15.13 -7.72
N ALA A 309 -2.56 15.53 -6.70
CA ALA A 309 -2.73 14.99 -5.35
C ALA A 309 -4.11 15.31 -4.77
N ALA A 310 -4.55 16.56 -4.90
CA ALA A 310 -5.87 17.00 -4.46
C ALA A 310 -7.00 16.28 -5.21
N ALA A 311 -6.87 16.07 -6.53
CA ALA A 311 -7.85 15.37 -7.33
C ALA A 311 -7.97 13.88 -6.94
N ILE A 312 -6.84 13.18 -6.77
CA ILE A 312 -6.84 11.78 -6.30
C ILE A 312 -7.51 11.66 -4.94
N LEU A 313 -7.15 12.55 -4.01
CA LEU A 313 -7.68 12.52 -2.65
C LEU A 313 -9.17 12.88 -2.60
N ALA A 314 -9.60 13.87 -3.38
CA ALA A 314 -11.00 14.25 -3.52
C ALA A 314 -11.84 13.11 -4.11
N PHE A 315 -11.33 12.44 -5.14
CA PHE A 315 -11.98 11.27 -5.73
C PHE A 315 -12.15 10.14 -4.70
N ASN A 316 -11.11 9.81 -3.93
CA ASN A 316 -11.19 8.78 -2.89
C ASN A 316 -12.13 9.16 -1.75
N ASN A 317 -12.14 10.43 -1.32
CA ASN A 317 -13.10 10.91 -0.32
C ASN A 317 -14.54 10.75 -0.82
N LEU A 318 -14.81 11.13 -2.07
CA LEU A 318 -16.13 10.98 -2.68
C LEU A 318 -16.57 9.52 -2.69
N LEU A 319 -15.68 8.61 -3.11
CA LEU A 319 -15.92 7.17 -3.11
C LEU A 319 -16.30 6.69 -1.70
N VAL A 320 -15.51 7.01 -0.69
CA VAL A 320 -15.74 6.57 0.70
C VAL A 320 -17.00 7.17 1.33
N ILE A 321 -17.37 8.39 0.96
CA ILE A 321 -18.60 9.02 1.44
C ILE A 321 -19.83 8.25 0.92
N PHE A 322 -19.82 7.83 -0.35
CA PHE A 322 -20.96 7.15 -0.97
C PHE A 322 -20.96 5.63 -0.77
N VAL A 323 -19.82 5.01 -0.47
CA VAL A 323 -19.77 3.59 -0.17
C VAL A 323 -20.39 3.30 1.20
N PRO A 324 -21.38 2.39 1.29
CA PRO A 324 -22.03 2.05 2.54
C PRO A 324 -21.22 1.04 3.37
N THR A 325 -20.47 0.13 2.75
CA THR A 325 -19.69 -0.88 3.48
C THR A 325 -18.28 -1.08 2.92
N ILE A 326 -17.31 -1.36 3.81
CA ILE A 326 -15.92 -1.64 3.41
C ILE A 326 -15.80 -2.87 2.49
N ARG A 327 -16.79 -3.77 2.54
CA ARG A 327 -16.87 -4.95 1.67
C ARG A 327 -17.03 -4.58 0.21
N ASP A 328 -17.75 -3.50 -0.09
CA ASP A 328 -17.97 -3.07 -1.46
C ASP A 328 -16.65 -2.55 -2.07
N ILE A 329 -15.83 -1.89 -1.25
CA ILE A 329 -14.46 -1.50 -1.62
C ILE A 329 -13.61 -2.75 -1.87
N PHE A 330 -13.57 -3.70 -0.92
CA PHE A 330 -12.76 -4.90 -1.06
C PHE A 330 -13.22 -5.84 -2.18
N GLY A 331 -14.52 -5.94 -2.45
CA GLY A 331 -15.08 -6.75 -3.53
C GLY A 331 -14.64 -6.20 -4.88
N PHE A 332 -14.78 -4.89 -5.10
CA PHE A 332 -14.39 -4.25 -6.36
C PHE A 332 -12.88 -4.35 -6.65
N ILE A 333 -12.04 -4.26 -5.61
CA ILE A 333 -10.58 -4.40 -5.76
C ILE A 333 -10.17 -5.87 -5.89
N GLY A 334 -10.79 -6.75 -5.11
CA GLY A 334 -10.46 -8.18 -5.07
C GLY A 334 -10.83 -8.94 -6.34
N GLU A 335 -11.77 -8.41 -7.13
CA GLU A 335 -12.15 -8.94 -8.44
C GLU A 335 -11.24 -8.48 -9.59
N SER A 336 -10.32 -7.53 -9.34
CA SER A 336 -9.60 -6.79 -10.39
C SER A 336 -8.17 -7.22 -10.70
#